data_AF-A0A9J6MV35-F1
#
_entry.id   AF-A0A9J6MV35-F1
#
_cell.length_a   1.000
_cell.length_b   1.000
_cell.length_c   1.000
_cell.angle_alpha   90.00
_cell.angle_beta   90.00
_cell.angle_gamma   90.00
#
_symmetry.space_group_name_H-M   'P 1'
#
loop_
_entity.id
_entity.type
_entity.pdbx_description
1 polymer ?
#
loop_
_entity_poly.entity_id
_entity_poly.type
_entity_poly.pdbx_seq_one_letter_code
_entity_poly.pdbx_strand_id
1 'polypeptide(L)'
;MDHFIPWSFVQADQLWNLVIACSACNLSKSDKLAGKIFLETVIDRNETLIAIPELGRREDMKVYSSNKLKDLYHYSVENGFTDIWTPKKLIL
;
A
#
# COMPACT_ATOMS: atom_id res chain seq x y z
N MET A 1 4.16 -6.70 -9.11
CA MET A 1 4.29 -6.01 -7.82
C MET A 1 3.94 -4.55 -8.06
N ASP A 2 3.27 -3.93 -7.11
CA ASP A 2 2.91 -2.49 -7.13
C ASP A 2 3.09 -1.94 -5.71
N HIS A 3 3.17 -0.62 -5.56
CA HIS A 3 3.14 0.06 -4.28
C HIS A 3 1.73 0.52 -3.97
N PHE A 4 1.24 0.22 -2.77
CA PHE A 4 -0.11 0.62 -2.36
C PHE A 4 -0.24 2.15 -2.31
N ILE A 5 0.67 2.82 -1.60
CA ILE A 5 0.88 4.26 -1.69
C ILE A 5 1.93 4.51 -2.78
N PRO A 6 1.70 5.43 -3.74
CA PRO A 6 2.61 5.70 -4.85
C PRO A 6 4.07 5.83 -4.41
N TRP A 7 4.97 5.13 -5.12
CA TRP A 7 6.41 5.20 -4.86
C TRP A 7 6.93 6.63 -5.03
N SER A 8 6.36 7.39 -5.96
CA SER A 8 6.64 8.81 -6.17
C SER A 8 6.42 9.67 -4.92
N PHE A 9 5.58 9.22 -3.96
CA PHE A 9 5.37 9.88 -2.67
C PHE A 9 6.27 9.31 -1.56
N VAL A 10 6.29 7.97 -1.38
CA VAL A 10 6.99 7.32 -0.25
C VAL A 10 8.49 7.18 -0.48
N GLN A 11 8.91 7.01 -1.74
CA GLN A 11 10.30 6.83 -2.19
C GLN A 11 11.03 5.66 -1.49
N ALA A 12 10.31 4.58 -1.16
CA ALA A 12 10.90 3.40 -0.54
C ALA A 12 10.21 2.10 -0.96
N ASP A 13 11.01 1.06 -1.17
CA ASP A 13 10.56 -0.28 -1.56
C ASP A 13 10.38 -1.22 -0.36
N GLN A 14 9.63 -0.76 0.63
CA GLN A 14 9.43 -1.51 1.88
C GLN A 14 8.25 -2.48 1.77
N LEU A 15 8.41 -3.71 2.28
CA LEU A 15 7.42 -4.78 2.15
C LEU A 15 6.01 -4.39 2.65
N TRP A 16 5.89 -3.52 3.67
CA TRP A 16 4.59 -3.04 4.15
C TRP A 16 3.82 -2.21 3.13
N ASN A 17 4.49 -1.64 2.11
CA ASN A 17 3.86 -0.85 1.04
C ASN A 17 3.72 -1.64 -0.26
N LEU A 18 4.25 -2.86 -0.37
CA LEU A 18 4.19 -3.64 -1.61
C LEU A 18 2.96 -4.54 -1.66
N VAL A 19 2.30 -4.61 -2.81
CA VAL A 19 1.16 -5.49 -3.08
C VAL A 19 1.34 -6.32 -4.35
N ILE A 20 0.67 -7.47 -4.40
CA ILE A 20 0.57 -8.26 -5.63
C ILE A 20 -0.50 -7.62 -6.50
N ALA A 21 -0.15 -7.33 -7.76
CA ALA A 21 -1.06 -6.73 -8.72
C ALA A 21 -0.92 -7.41 -10.07
N CYS A 22 -2.04 -7.54 -10.79
CA CYS A 22 -2.03 -7.97 -12.19
C CYS A 22 -1.37 -6.92 -13.08
N SER A 23 -0.78 -7.30 -14.22
CA SER A 23 -0.11 -6.34 -15.12
C SER A 23 -1.04 -5.18 -15.54
N ALA A 24 -2.27 -5.50 -15.97
CA ALA A 24 -3.26 -4.48 -16.34
C ALA A 24 -3.70 -3.60 -15.15
N CYS A 25 -3.72 -4.15 -13.94
CA CYS A 25 -4.10 -3.46 -12.71
C CYS A 25 -3.02 -2.43 -12.35
N ASN A 26 -1.76 -2.89 -12.31
CA ASN A 26 -0.58 -2.06 -12.05
C ASN A 26 -0.45 -0.92 -13.06
N LEU A 27 -0.61 -1.22 -14.36
CA LEU A 27 -0.61 -0.20 -15.41
C LEU A 27 -1.78 0.79 -15.29
N SER A 28 -2.97 0.29 -14.93
CA SER A 28 -4.16 1.15 -14.76
C SER A 28 -4.08 2.04 -13.52
N LYS A 29 -3.46 1.55 -12.44
CA LYS A 29 -3.24 2.30 -11.21
C LYS A 29 -2.15 3.33 -11.41
N SER A 30 -0.98 2.93 -11.94
CA SER A 30 0.16 3.82 -12.11
C SER A 30 0.44 4.58 -10.79
N ASP A 31 0.61 5.90 -10.82
CA ASP A 31 0.83 6.75 -9.65
C ASP A 31 -0.48 7.18 -8.92
N LYS A 32 -1.65 6.65 -9.32
CA LYS A 32 -2.91 6.97 -8.64
C LYS A 32 -2.98 6.30 -7.27
N LEU A 33 -3.68 6.95 -6.35
CA LEU A 33 -3.94 6.40 -5.03
C LEU A 33 -5.03 5.34 -5.11
N ALA A 34 -4.80 4.16 -4.54
CA ALA A 34 -5.87 3.15 -4.49
C ALA A 34 -7.03 3.64 -3.60
N GLY A 35 -8.26 3.28 -3.94
CA GLY A 35 -9.44 3.62 -3.13
C GLY A 35 -9.31 3.21 -1.67
N LYS A 36 -9.83 4.04 -0.76
CA LYS A 36 -9.71 3.86 0.70
C LYS A 36 -10.21 2.50 1.20
N ILE A 37 -11.13 1.87 0.47
CA ILE A 37 -11.63 0.52 0.79
C ILE A 37 -10.51 -0.54 0.89
N PHE A 38 -9.41 -0.34 0.16
CA PHE A 38 -8.26 -1.27 0.19
C PHE A 38 -7.29 -1.00 1.34
N LEU A 39 -7.39 0.16 2.02
CA LEU A 39 -6.47 0.54 3.10
C LEU A 39 -6.55 -0.45 4.26
N GLU A 40 -7.76 -0.79 4.71
CA GLU A 40 -7.95 -1.74 5.81
C GLU A 40 -7.45 -3.15 5.41
N THR A 41 -7.66 -3.57 4.15
CA THR A 41 -7.11 -4.85 3.66
C THR A 41 -5.58 -4.90 3.73
N VAL A 42 -4.89 -3.81 3.40
CA VAL A 42 -3.42 -3.75 3.50
C VAL A 42 -2.97 -3.72 4.95
N ILE A 43 -3.70 -3.02 5.83
CA ILE A 43 -3.43 -3.03 7.27
C ILE A 43 -3.55 -4.44 7.83
N ASP A 44 -4.67 -5.12 7.63
CA ASP A 44 -4.92 -6.48 8.12
C ASP A 44 -3.83 -7.46 7.66
N ARG A 45 -3.43 -7.34 6.38
CA ARG A 45 -2.32 -8.11 5.83
C ARG A 45 -1.01 -7.78 6.55
N ASN A 46 -0.68 -6.51 6.75
CA ASN A 46 0.56 -6.09 7.41
C ASN A 46 0.64 -6.58 8.85
N GLU A 47 -0.46 -6.51 9.61
CA GLU A 47 -0.54 -7.05 10.96
C GLU A 47 -0.29 -8.57 10.96
N THR A 48 -0.88 -9.29 9.99
CA THR A 48 -0.63 -10.72 9.80
C THR A 48 0.83 -11.01 9.47
N LEU A 49 1.46 -10.21 8.60
CA LEU A 49 2.87 -10.38 8.26
C LEU A 49 3.81 -10.12 9.45
N ILE A 50 3.53 -9.11 10.28
CA ILE A 50 4.36 -8.83 11.46
C ILE A 50 4.25 -9.94 12.51
N ALA A 51 3.09 -10.58 12.63
CA ALA A 51 2.92 -11.72 13.53
C ALA A 51 3.76 -12.94 13.12
N ILE A 52 4.24 -13.02 11.88
CA ILE A 52 5.15 -14.08 11.41
C ILE A 52 6.59 -13.72 11.85
N PRO A 53 7.25 -14.52 12.71
CA PRO A 53 8.54 -14.16 13.31
C PRO A 53 9.63 -13.81 12.31
N GLU A 54 9.71 -14.51 11.18
CA GLU A 54 10.70 -14.29 10.12
C GLU A 54 10.49 -12.94 9.43
N LEU A 55 9.23 -12.54 9.23
CA LEU A 55 8.87 -11.31 8.53
C LEU A 55 8.88 -10.10 9.47
N GLY A 56 8.37 -10.25 10.70
CA GLY A 56 8.41 -9.19 11.72
C GLY A 56 9.82 -8.78 12.13
N ARG A 57 10.83 -9.65 11.94
CA ARG A 57 12.25 -9.32 12.17
C ARG A 57 12.91 -8.56 11.02
N ARG A 58 12.29 -8.46 9.85
CA ARG A 58 12.86 -7.73 8.70
C ARG A 58 12.85 -6.22 8.98
N GLU A 59 13.93 -5.55 8.63
CA GLU A 59 14.10 -4.12 8.92
C GLU A 59 13.06 -3.26 8.21
N ASP A 60 12.69 -3.63 6.99
CA ASP A 60 11.65 -2.96 6.23
C ASP A 60 10.27 -3.11 6.86
N MET A 61 10.01 -4.17 7.65
CA MET A 61 8.75 -4.37 8.37
C MET A 61 8.75 -3.77 9.78
N LYS A 62 9.90 -3.66 10.46
CA LYS A 62 9.97 -3.05 11.81
C LYS A 62 9.52 -1.59 11.86
N VAL A 63 9.72 -0.87 10.76
CA VAL A 63 9.33 0.55 10.64
C VAL A 63 7.86 0.76 10.28
N TYR A 64 7.09 -0.32 10.12
CA TYR A 64 5.66 -0.24 9.87
C TYR A 64 4.87 -0.06 11.17
N SER A 65 3.81 0.73 11.08
CA SER A 65 2.65 0.66 11.97
C SER A 65 1.40 0.97 11.14
N SER A 66 0.23 0.48 11.58
CA SER A 66 -1.03 0.80 10.91
C SER A 66 -1.29 2.31 10.85
N ASN A 67 -0.96 3.05 11.92
CA ASN A 67 -1.05 4.52 11.94
C ASN A 67 -0.15 5.17 10.89
N LYS A 68 1.11 4.73 10.76
CA LYS A 68 2.02 5.25 9.73
C LYS A 68 1.43 5.08 8.33
N LEU A 69 0.83 3.93 8.03
CA LEU A 69 0.21 3.68 6.73
C LEU A 69 -1.01 4.58 6.50
N LYS A 70 -1.86 4.77 7.52
CA LYS A 70 -3.02 5.69 7.46
C LYS A 70 -2.58 7.13 7.24
N ASP A 71 -1.57 7.57 7.97
CA ASP A 71 -1.02 8.93 7.88
C ASP A 71 -0.42 9.18 6.49
N LEU A 72 0.42 8.27 5.99
CA LEU A 72 1.00 8.41 4.64
C LEU A 72 -0.09 8.40 3.55
N TYR A 73 -1.14 7.59 3.70
CA TYR A 73 -2.27 7.62 2.77
C TYR A 73 -2.96 8.99 2.81
N HIS A 74 -3.22 9.53 4.00
CA HIS A 74 -3.82 10.86 4.15
C HIS A 74 -2.93 11.97 3.58
N TYR A 75 -1.64 11.98 3.92
CA TYR A 75 -0.69 12.96 3.43
C TYR A 75 -0.49 12.89 1.93
N SER A 76 -0.61 11.71 1.30
CA SER A 76 -0.56 11.62 -0.16
C SER A 76 -1.70 12.43 -0.82
N VAL A 77 -2.91 12.39 -0.25
CA VAL A 77 -4.05 13.19 -0.73
C VAL A 77 -3.77 14.68 -0.54
N GLU A 78 -3.26 15.08 0.62
CA GLU A 78 -2.90 16.48 0.91
C GLU A 78 -1.79 17.01 -0.02
N ASN A 79 -0.93 16.12 -0.53
CA ASN A 79 0.14 16.45 -1.49
C ASN A 79 -0.29 16.28 -2.95
N GLY A 80 -1.59 16.19 -3.24
CA GLY A 80 -2.12 16.28 -4.60
C GLY A 80 -2.36 14.94 -5.30
N PHE A 81 -2.13 13.80 -4.65
CA PHE A 81 -2.53 12.47 -5.15
C PHE A 81 -4.04 12.27 -4.98
N THR A 82 -4.81 13.04 -5.75
CA THR A 82 -6.28 13.12 -5.65
C THR A 82 -7.00 12.28 -6.71
N ASP A 83 -6.28 11.74 -7.69
CA ASP A 83 -6.82 10.76 -8.64
C ASP A 83 -6.89 9.37 -7.98
N ILE A 84 -8.11 8.93 -7.68
CA ILE A 84 -8.39 7.71 -6.94
C ILE A 84 -8.67 6.55 -7.91
N TRP A 85 -7.81 5.54 -7.87
CA TRP A 85 -7.95 4.33 -8.67
C TRP A 85 -8.84 3.29 -8.02
N THR A 86 -9.66 2.64 -8.85
CA THR A 86 -10.38 1.41 -8.52
C THR A 86 -10.21 0.39 -9.67
N PRO A 87 -10.09 -0.92 -9.35
CA PRO A 87 -9.97 -1.94 -10.37
C PRO A 87 -11.28 -2.10 -11.14
N LYS A 88 -11.19 -2.29 -12.47
CA LYS A 88 -12.36 -2.56 -13.33
C LYS A 88 -13.10 -3.86 -12.97
N LYS A 89 -12.41 -4.78 -12.29
CA LYS A 89 -12.98 -6.02 -11.78
C LYS A 89 -12.43 -6.26 -10.38
N LEU A 90 -13.30 -6.21 -9.38
CA LEU A 90 -13.00 -6.68 -8.05
C LEU A 90 -13.07 -8.21 -8.09
N ILE A 91 -11.95 -8.88 -7.86
CA ILE A 91 -11.95 -10.31 -7.56
C ILE A 91 -11.92 -10.38 -6.04
N LEU A 92 -13.08 -10.66 -5.46
CA LEU A 92 -13.25 -10.93 -4.03
C LEU A 92 -12.89 -12.39 -3.74
#